data_AF-A0A661NVZ5-F1
#
_entry.id   AF-A0A661NVZ5-F1
#
_cell.length_a   1.000
_cell.length_b   1.000
_cell.length_c   1.000
_cell.angle_alpha   90.00
_cell.angle_beta   90.00
_cell.angle_gamma   90.00
#
_symmetry.space_group_name_H-M   'P 1'
#
loop_
_entity.id
_entity.type
_entity.pdbx_description
1 polymer ?
#
loop_
_entity_poly.entity_id
_entity_poly.type
_entity_poly.pdbx_seq_one_letter_code
_entity_poly.pdbx_strand_id
1 'polypeptide(L)'
;MRVMSELIVPAILAVATQIVVSLGLFQWARWVARRQGGVWWQRATWLPLVALGLGLIGAAASMALLTQAFDAVESTDAATKASALAEAISTTMTVTAIFAVPTWLLYAASVLISLLGSLRRPRPSR
;
A
#
# COMPACT_ATOMS: atom_id res chain seq x y z
N MET A 1 -5.14 25.91 12.11
CA MET A 1 -6.07 24.75 12.19
C MET A 1 -6.57 24.26 10.83
N ARG A 2 -7.02 25.11 9.88
CA ARG A 2 -7.55 24.65 8.57
C ARG A 2 -6.57 23.81 7.73
N VAL A 3 -5.31 24.23 7.61
CA VAL A 3 -4.30 23.52 6.80
C VAL A 3 -4.03 22.09 7.31
N MET A 4 -4.04 21.92 8.64
CA MET A 4 -3.83 20.60 9.25
C MET A 4 -5.02 19.66 8.97
N SER A 5 -6.26 20.15 9.04
CA SER A 5 -7.44 19.36 8.68
C SER A 5 -7.49 19.00 7.19
N GLU A 6 -7.02 19.88 6.31
CA GLU A 6 -6.99 19.65 4.85
C GLU A 6 -6.00 18.55 4.43
N LEU A 7 -4.97 18.28 5.22
CA LEU A 7 -4.00 17.20 4.95
C LEU A 7 -4.37 15.90 5.67
N ILE A 8 -4.87 16.00 6.91
CA ILE A 8 -5.20 14.82 7.73
C ILE A 8 -6.41 14.07 7.16
N VAL A 9 -7.46 14.78 6.73
CA VAL A 9 -8.69 14.13 6.25
C VAL A 9 -8.44 13.28 4.99
N PRO A 10 -7.75 13.79 3.94
CA PRO A 10 -7.42 12.96 2.78
C PRO A 10 -6.51 11.77 3.11
N ALA A 11 -5.55 11.94 4.03
CA ALA A 11 -4.68 10.84 4.45
C ALA A 11 -5.48 9.72 5.14
N ILE A 12 -6.39 10.08 6.05
CA ILE A 12 -7.28 9.12 6.71
C ILE A 12 -8.18 8.44 5.68
N LEU A 13 -8.77 9.20 4.76
CA LEU A 13 -9.63 8.64 3.70
C LEU A 13 -8.85 7.70 2.77
N ALA A 14 -7.62 8.03 2.42
CA ALA A 14 -6.76 7.18 1.60
C ALA A 14 -6.46 5.85 2.31
N VAL A 15 -6.05 5.90 3.59
CA VAL A 15 -5.80 4.70 4.40
C VAL A 15 -7.08 3.86 4.57
N ALA A 16 -8.21 4.50 4.90
CA ALA A 16 -9.49 3.83 5.06
C ALA A 16 -9.93 3.16 3.76
N THR A 17 -9.84 3.87 2.63
CA THR A 17 -10.17 3.33 1.30
C THR A 17 -9.28 2.14 0.98
N GLN A 18 -7.98 2.25 1.23
CA GLN A 18 -7.03 1.16 1.01
C GLN A 18 -7.40 -0.07 1.84
N ILE A 19 -7.68 0.08 3.13
CA ILE A 19 -8.13 -1.01 4.01
C ILE A 19 -9.40 -1.66 3.47
N VAL A 20 -10.42 -0.86 3.12
CA VAL A 20 -11.70 -1.36 2.58
C VAL A 20 -11.48 -2.16 1.30
N VAL A 21 -10.66 -1.65 0.38
CA VAL A 21 -10.32 -2.34 -0.87
C VAL A 21 -9.59 -3.65 -0.59
N SER A 22 -8.58 -3.67 0.29
CA SER A 22 -7.83 -4.89 0.63
C SER A 22 -8.74 -5.93 1.27
N LEU A 23 -9.62 -5.53 2.17
CA LEU A 23 -10.57 -6.43 2.83
C LEU A 23 -11.60 -6.98 1.84
N GLY A 24 -12.11 -6.13 0.93
CA GLY A 24 -13.00 -6.56 -0.14
C GLY A 24 -12.35 -7.60 -1.06
N LEU A 25 -11.11 -7.34 -1.49
CA LEU A 25 -10.34 -8.28 -2.29
C LEU A 25 -10.01 -9.57 -1.53
N PHE A 26 -9.69 -9.48 -0.24
CA PHE A 26 -9.44 -10.64 0.61
C PHE A 26 -10.69 -11.53 0.73
N GLN A 27 -11.86 -10.93 0.98
CA GLN A 27 -13.13 -11.66 1.06
C GLN A 27 -13.48 -12.31 -0.28
N TRP A 28 -13.28 -11.60 -1.39
CA TRP A 28 -13.52 -12.13 -2.73
C TRP A 28 -12.57 -13.28 -3.06
N ALA A 29 -11.27 -13.13 -2.83
CA ALA A 29 -10.29 -14.18 -3.04
C ALA A 29 -10.58 -15.40 -2.17
N ARG A 30 -11.02 -15.21 -0.91
CA ARG A 30 -11.42 -16.30 -0.01
C ARG A 30 -12.67 -17.03 -0.50
N TRP A 31 -13.65 -16.31 -1.05
CA TRP A 31 -14.81 -16.92 -1.68
C TRP A 31 -14.41 -17.75 -2.91
N VAL A 32 -13.50 -17.23 -3.75
CA VAL A 32 -12.95 -17.97 -4.91
C VAL A 32 -12.20 -19.22 -4.44
N ALA A 33 -11.36 -19.11 -3.42
CA ALA A 33 -10.55 -20.22 -2.92
C ALA A 33 -11.40 -21.37 -2.37
N ARG A 34 -12.53 -21.06 -1.71
CA ARG A 34 -13.50 -22.06 -1.26
C ARG A 34 -14.13 -22.83 -2.41
N ARG A 35 -14.37 -22.17 -3.55
CA ARG A 35 -14.99 -22.79 -4.74
C ARG A 35 -14.01 -23.63 -5.55
N GLN A 36 -12.74 -23.24 -5.60
CA GLN A 36 -11.76 -23.91 -6.45
C GLN A 36 -11.06 -25.10 -5.79
N GLY A 37 -11.03 -25.17 -4.45
CA GLY A 37 -10.43 -26.28 -3.71
C GLY A 37 -8.94 -26.47 -4.03
N GLY A 38 -8.05 -25.81 -3.28
CA GLY A 38 -6.61 -26.03 -3.43
C GLY A 38 -5.74 -25.10 -2.59
N VAL A 39 -4.58 -25.62 -2.15
CA VAL A 39 -3.62 -24.89 -1.30
C VAL A 39 -3.11 -23.62 -1.98
N TRP A 40 -2.93 -23.64 -3.31
CA TRP A 40 -2.48 -22.46 -4.06
C TRP A 40 -3.50 -21.31 -3.98
N TRP A 41 -4.80 -21.61 -4.13
CA TRP A 41 -5.86 -20.62 -4.01
C TRP A 41 -5.96 -20.07 -2.59
N GLN A 42 -5.75 -20.91 -1.57
CA GLN A 42 -5.71 -20.48 -0.17
C GLN A 42 -4.51 -19.56 0.13
N ARG A 43 -3.35 -19.76 -0.51
CA ARG A 43 -2.21 -18.84 -0.36
C ARG A 43 -2.49 -17.51 -1.06
N ALA A 44 -3.07 -17.55 -2.25
CA ALA A 44 -3.42 -16.35 -3.01
C ALA A 44 -4.43 -15.44 -2.28
N THR A 45 -5.23 -15.97 -1.33
CA THR A 45 -6.13 -15.11 -0.55
C THR A 45 -5.42 -14.08 0.28
N TRP A 46 -4.18 -14.33 0.70
CA TRP A 46 -3.43 -13.42 1.59
C TRP A 46 -2.74 -12.27 0.85
N LEU A 47 -2.65 -12.36 -0.48
CA LEU A 47 -1.93 -11.44 -1.34
C LEU A 47 -2.40 -9.96 -1.19
N PRO A 48 -3.72 -9.66 -1.08
CA PRO A 48 -4.21 -8.31 -0.78
C PRO A 48 -3.77 -7.77 0.58
N LEU A 49 -3.64 -8.64 1.60
CA LEU A 49 -3.22 -8.24 2.94
C LEU A 49 -1.72 -8.00 3.01
N VAL A 50 -0.93 -8.79 2.27
CA VAL A 50 0.51 -8.54 2.10
C VAL A 50 0.73 -7.21 1.38
N ALA A 51 -0.05 -6.93 0.34
CA ALA A 51 -0.02 -5.64 -0.36
C ALA A 51 -0.38 -4.48 0.59
N LEU A 52 -1.41 -4.64 1.41
CA LEU A 52 -1.79 -3.66 2.43
C LEU A 52 -0.65 -3.40 3.40
N GLY A 53 -0.08 -4.45 3.99
CA GLY A 53 1.03 -4.35 4.94
C GLY A 53 2.24 -3.62 4.34
N LEU A 54 2.61 -3.99 3.11
CA LEU A 54 3.72 -3.35 2.40
C LEU A 54 3.45 -1.86 2.14
N GLY A 55 2.23 -1.52 1.72
CA GLY A 55 1.83 -0.12 1.51
C GLY A 55 1.85 0.72 2.78
N LEU A 56 1.39 0.15 3.91
CA LEU A 56 1.42 0.82 5.21
C LEU A 56 2.84 1.03 5.72
N ILE A 57 3.72 0.04 5.56
CA ILE A 57 5.15 0.16 5.90
C ILE A 57 5.79 1.26 5.06
N GLY A 58 5.53 1.30 3.75
CA GLY A 58 6.03 2.34 2.87
C GLY A 58 5.57 3.74 3.29
N ALA A 59 4.29 3.91 3.60
CA ALA A 59 3.74 5.16 4.09
C ALA A 59 4.37 5.61 5.41
N ALA A 60 4.53 4.69 6.38
CA ALA A 60 5.17 4.98 7.66
C ALA A 60 6.66 5.35 7.49
N ALA A 61 7.39 4.64 6.63
CA ALA A 61 8.78 4.95 6.32
C ALA A 61 8.95 6.34 5.68
N SER A 62 8.10 6.67 4.70
CA SER A 62 8.10 8.00 4.08
C SER A 62 7.78 9.10 5.10
N MET A 63 6.82 8.86 6.00
CA MET A 63 6.48 9.84 7.04
C MET A 63 7.62 10.05 8.04
N ALA A 64 8.30 8.98 8.46
CA ALA A 64 9.47 9.08 9.34
C ALA A 64 10.63 9.84 8.68
N LEU A 65 10.89 9.59 7.39
CA LEU A 65 11.93 10.30 6.63
C LEU A 65 11.62 11.78 6.47
N LEU A 66 10.36 12.14 6.21
CA LEU A 66 9.95 13.54 6.14
C LEU A 66 10.12 14.24 7.49
N THR A 67 9.74 13.61 8.60
CA THR A 67 9.95 14.19 9.94
C THR A 67 11.45 14.43 10.19
N GLN A 68 12.29 13.43 9.95
CA GLN A 68 13.75 13.57 10.10
C GLN A 68 14.33 14.66 9.20
N ALA A 69 13.81 14.79 7.98
CA ALA A 69 14.21 15.83 7.05
C ALA A 69 13.86 17.23 7.52
N PHE A 70 12.65 17.43 8.07
CA PHE A 70 12.25 18.73 8.60
C PHE A 70 13.09 19.11 9.82
N ASP A 71 13.35 18.16 10.72
CA ASP A 71 14.23 18.37 11.89
C ASP A 71 15.65 18.75 11.44
N ALA A 72 16.19 18.08 10.42
CA ALA A 72 17.51 18.39 9.86
C ALA A 72 17.57 19.78 9.20
N VAL A 73 16.55 20.14 8.41
CA VAL A 73 16.46 21.44 7.71
C VAL A 73 16.34 22.60 8.70
N GLU A 74 15.70 22.40 9.85
CA GLU A 74 15.62 23.42 10.90
C GLU A 74 17.02 23.82 11.40
N SER A 75 17.89 22.83 11.60
CA SER A 75 19.27 23.01 12.08
C SER A 75 20.30 23.46 11.02
N THR A 76 19.91 23.52 9.74
CA THR A 76 20.81 23.80 8.62
C THR A 76 20.91 25.31 8.32
N ASP A 77 22.07 25.77 7.83
CA ASP A 77 22.28 27.17 7.40
C ASP A 77 21.29 27.59 6.30
N ALA A 78 20.81 28.85 6.36
CA ALA A 78 19.81 29.38 5.44
C ALA A 78 20.21 29.28 3.96
N ALA A 79 21.52 29.33 3.66
CA ALA A 79 22.05 29.24 2.30
C ALA A 79 21.88 27.84 1.67
N THR A 80 21.80 26.77 2.47
CA THR A 80 21.75 25.38 2.00
C THR A 80 20.41 24.68 2.28
N LYS A 81 19.50 25.30 3.06
CA LYS A 81 18.16 24.74 3.37
C LYS A 81 17.39 24.23 2.16
N ALA A 82 17.41 24.97 1.05
CA ALA A 82 16.70 24.58 -0.17
C ALA A 82 17.26 23.28 -0.79
N SER A 83 18.59 23.12 -0.77
CA SER A 83 19.25 21.90 -1.25
C SER A 83 18.97 20.71 -0.32
N ALA A 84 19.08 20.90 1.00
CA ALA A 84 18.80 19.86 1.98
C ALA A 84 17.35 19.37 1.91
N LEU A 85 16.40 20.29 1.75
CA LEU A 85 14.99 19.96 1.59
C LEU A 85 14.74 19.19 0.27
N ALA A 86 15.35 19.60 -0.83
CA ALA A 86 15.20 18.92 -2.12
C ALA A 86 15.76 17.48 -2.08
N GLU A 87 16.90 17.27 -1.44
CA GLU A 87 17.49 15.95 -1.25
C GLU A 87 16.58 15.05 -0.40
N ALA A 88 16.07 15.56 0.72
CA ALA A 88 15.13 14.85 1.56
C ALA A 88 13.83 14.45 0.84
N ILE A 89 13.27 15.35 0.04
CA ILE A 89 12.08 15.06 -0.77
C ILE A 89 12.40 13.96 -1.78
N SER A 90 13.53 14.04 -2.48
CA SER A 90 13.98 13.03 -3.45
C SER A 90 14.14 11.64 -2.81
N THR A 91 14.79 11.57 -1.65
CA THR A 91 14.94 10.31 -0.89
C THR A 91 13.58 9.77 -0.45
N THR A 92 12.70 10.62 0.05
CA THR A 92 11.34 10.22 0.45
C THR A 92 10.57 9.65 -0.74
N MET A 93 10.60 10.33 -1.90
CA MET A 93 9.93 9.87 -3.13
C MET A 93 10.49 8.54 -3.62
N THR A 94 11.80 8.35 -3.54
CA THR A 94 12.46 7.08 -3.90
C THR A 94 11.95 5.94 -3.02
N VAL A 95 11.88 6.16 -1.70
CA VAL A 95 11.33 5.17 -0.77
C VAL A 95 9.85 4.91 -1.05
N THR A 96 9.05 5.94 -1.27
CA THR A 96 7.65 5.77 -1.67
C THR A 96 7.54 4.91 -2.93
N ALA A 97 8.36 5.13 -3.95
CA ALA A 97 8.34 4.36 -5.19
C ALA A 97 8.70 2.88 -4.95
N ILE A 98 9.72 2.60 -4.14
CA ILE A 98 10.15 1.23 -3.79
C ILE A 98 9.03 0.43 -3.15
N PHE A 99 8.19 1.06 -2.32
CA PHE A 99 7.06 0.38 -1.68
C PHE A 99 5.77 0.43 -2.50
N ALA A 100 5.50 1.52 -3.20
CA ALA A 100 4.29 1.72 -3.98
C ALA A 100 4.24 0.76 -5.17
N VAL A 101 5.32 0.65 -5.95
CA VAL A 101 5.33 -0.19 -7.17
C VAL A 101 5.00 -1.66 -6.86
N PRO A 102 5.67 -2.34 -5.92
CA PRO A 102 5.33 -3.72 -5.59
C PRO A 102 3.93 -3.83 -4.97
N THR A 103 3.50 -2.87 -4.15
CA THR A 103 2.14 -2.85 -3.58
C THR A 103 1.08 -2.85 -4.68
N TRP A 104 1.24 -2.00 -5.69
CA TRP A 104 0.33 -1.92 -6.84
C TRP A 104 0.32 -3.23 -7.65
N LEU A 105 1.51 -3.80 -7.90
CA LEU A 105 1.62 -5.09 -8.59
C LEU A 105 0.92 -6.21 -7.83
N LEU A 106 1.03 -6.25 -6.50
CA LEU A 106 0.36 -7.24 -5.66
C LEU A 106 -1.17 -7.06 -5.70
N TYR A 107 -1.69 -5.83 -5.69
CA TYR A 107 -3.13 -5.60 -5.88
C TYR A 107 -3.61 -6.03 -7.26
N ALA A 108 -2.89 -5.67 -8.32
CA ALA A 108 -3.21 -6.09 -9.68
C ALA A 108 -3.22 -7.62 -9.81
N ALA A 109 -2.20 -8.29 -9.28
CA ALA A 109 -2.12 -9.75 -9.24
C ALA A 109 -3.30 -10.36 -8.46
N SER A 110 -3.66 -9.77 -7.32
CA SER A 110 -4.81 -10.23 -6.51
C SER A 110 -6.12 -10.17 -7.28
N VAL A 111 -6.36 -9.07 -8.01
CA VAL A 111 -7.53 -8.89 -8.86
C VAL A 111 -7.52 -9.92 -9.99
N LEU A 112 -6.40 -10.06 -10.71
CA LEU A 112 -6.27 -11.01 -11.82
C LEU A 112 -6.50 -12.46 -11.37
N ILE A 113 -5.91 -12.88 -10.26
CA ILE A 113 -6.08 -14.23 -9.72
C ILE A 113 -7.55 -14.45 -9.33
N SER A 114 -8.18 -13.48 -8.66
CA SER A 114 -9.59 -13.58 -8.24
C SER A 114 -10.53 -13.63 -9.44
N LEU A 115 -10.26 -12.86 -10.50
CA LEU A 115 -11.00 -12.91 -11.76
C LEU A 115 -10.86 -14.26 -12.45
N LEU A 116 -9.62 -14.74 -12.63
CA LEU A 116 -9.35 -16.04 -13.25
C LEU A 116 -10.01 -17.18 -12.48
N GLY A 117 -9.98 -17.13 -11.15
CA GLY A 117 -10.63 -18.12 -10.30
C GLY A 117 -12.16 -18.00 -10.30
N SER A 118 -12.73 -16.83 -10.55
CA SER A 118 -14.18 -16.65 -10.70
C SER A 118 -14.71 -17.19 -12.02
N LEU A 119 -13.90 -17.14 -13.10
CA LEU A 119 -14.28 -17.62 -14.44
C LEU A 119 -14.08 -19.14 -14.62
N ARG A 120 -13.21 -19.77 -13.85
CA ARG A 120 -12.97 -21.21 -13.92
C ARG A 120 -14.11 -22.00 -13.27
N ARG A 121 -14.57 -23.08 -13.92
CA ARG A 121 -15.59 -23.97 -13.37
C ARG A 121 -15.14 -24.55 -12.00
N PRO A 122 -16.02 -24.64 -11.00
CA PRO A 122 -15.69 -25.24 -9.72
C PRO A 122 -15.21 -26.68 -9.93
N ARG A 123 -14.11 -27.06 -9.29
CA ARG A 123 -13.74 -28.48 -9.23
C ARG A 123 -14.73 -29.18 -8.29
N PRO A 124 -15.36 -30.30 -8.70
CA PRO A 124 -16.22 -31.05 -7.80
C PRO A 124 -15.38 -31.53 -6.62
N SER A 125 -15.78 -31.15 -5.40
CA SER A 125 -15.20 -31.64 -4.16
C SER A 125 -15.44 -33.14 -4.10
N ARG A 126 -14.38 -33.93 -4.27
CA ARG A 126 -14.37 -35.34 -3.87
C ARG A 126 -14.19 -35.44 -2.37
#